data_AF-A0A7V8JY83-F1
#
_entry.id   AF-A0A7V8JY83-F1
#
_cell.length_a   1.000
_cell.length_b   1.000
_cell.length_c   1.000
_cell.angle_alpha   90.00
_cell.angle_beta   90.00
_cell.angle_gamma   90.00
#
_symmetry.space_group_name_H-M   'P 1'
#
loop_
_entity.id
_entity.type
_entity.pdbx_description
1 polymer ?
#
loop_
_entity_poly.entity_id
_entity_poly.type
_entity_poly.pdbx_seq_one_letter_code
_entity_poly.pdbx_strand_id
1 'polypeptide(L)' 'MEMAERYADAEHCMEQIVGKRWEMRYGVELARNQWGALEPTGRSMDSAPQAIRMADMSCRRELSIERQPRP' A
#
# COMPACT_ATOMS: atom_id res chain seq x y z
N MET A 1 17.20 -6.24 -5.26
CA MET A 1 15.92 -5.54 -5.29
C MET A 1 15.87 -4.73 -4.01
N GLU A 2 15.96 -3.42 -4.16
CA GLU A 2 15.97 -2.49 -3.05
C GLU A 2 14.57 -2.50 -2.39
N MET A 3 14.49 -2.38 -1.07
CA MET A 3 13.18 -2.42 -0.39
C MET A 3 12.22 -1.36 -0.93
N ALA A 4 12.73 -0.18 -1.30
CA ALA A 4 11.93 0.89 -1.92
C ALA A 4 11.27 0.46 -3.24
N GLU A 5 11.94 -0.36 -4.06
CA GLU A 5 11.37 -0.88 -5.33
C GLU A 5 10.13 -1.74 -5.06
N ARG A 6 10.19 -2.62 -4.05
CA ARG A 6 9.05 -3.47 -3.69
C ARG A 6 7.82 -2.68 -3.27
N TYR A 7 8.02 -1.52 -2.63
CA TYR A 7 6.90 -0.63 -2.28
C TYR A 7 6.33 0.09 -3.50
N ALA A 8 7.17 0.47 -4.46
CA ALA A 8 6.69 1.00 -5.74
C ALA A 8 5.90 -0.06 -6.53
N ASP A 9 6.37 -1.31 -6.54
CA ASP A 9 5.65 -2.44 -7.13
C ASP A 9 4.31 -2.70 -6.41
N ALA A 10 4.26 -2.52 -5.09
CA ALA A 10 3.03 -2.68 -4.31
C ALA A 10 1.99 -1.62 -4.66
N GLU A 11 2.43 -0.37 -4.84
CA GLU A 11 1.58 0.71 -5.32
C GLU A 11 1.07 0.41 -6.74
N HIS A 12 1.95 -0.07 -7.64
CA HIS A 12 1.53 -0.45 -8.99
C HIS A 12 0.50 -1.60 -8.98
N CYS A 13 0.71 -2.61 -8.13
CA CYS A 13 -0.25 -3.69 -7.92
C CYS A 13 -1.62 -3.15 -7.44
N MET A 14 -1.63 -2.19 -6.51
CA MET A 14 -2.86 -1.52 -6.08
C MET A 14 -3.55 -0.81 -7.24
N GLU A 15 -2.82 -0.03 -8.04
CA GLU A 15 -3.39 0.65 -9.20
C GLU A 15 -4.03 -0.31 -10.21
N GLN A 16 -3.47 -1.51 -10.39
CA GLN A 16 -4.02 -2.53 -11.28
C GLN A 16 -5.34 -3.13 -10.76
N ILE A 17 -5.47 -3.31 -9.43
CA ILE A 17 -6.65 -3.93 -8.83
C ILE A 17 -7.79 -2.92 -8.63
N VAL A 18 -7.49 -1.74 -8.06
CA VAL A 18 -8.50 -0.78 -7.60
C VAL A 18 -8.54 0.52 -8.41
N GLY A 19 -7.61 0.67 -9.36
CA GLY A 19 -7.48 1.82 -10.25
C GLY A 19 -6.45 2.84 -9.76
N LYS A 20 -5.98 3.68 -10.68
CA LYS A 20 -5.05 4.79 -10.37
C LYS A 20 -5.67 5.79 -9.42
N ARG A 21 -4.84 6.43 -8.60
CA ARG A 21 -5.24 7.48 -7.64
C ARG A 21 -6.29 6.98 -6.63
N TRP A 22 -6.26 5.69 -6.31
CA TRP A 22 -7.19 5.07 -5.38
C TRP A 22 -7.06 5.70 -3.98
N GLU A 23 -5.86 6.11 -3.59
CA GLU A 23 -5.57 6.79 -2.35
C GLU A 23 -6.39 8.07 -2.22
N MET A 24 -6.44 8.88 -3.28
CA MET A 24 -7.26 10.10 -3.29
C MET A 24 -8.74 9.79 -3.34
N ARG A 25 -9.14 8.79 -4.14
CA ARG A 25 -10.54 8.40 -4.30
C ARG A 25 -11.16 7.90 -2.99
N TYR A 26 -10.39 7.17 -2.19
CA TYR A 26 -10.85 6.53 -0.95
C TYR A 26 -10.36 7.24 0.32
N GLY A 27 -9.69 8.39 0.18
CA GLY A 27 -9.19 9.17 1.30
C GLY A 27 -8.15 8.42 2.12
N VAL A 28 -7.30 7.62 1.46
CA VAL A 28 -6.22 6.89 2.10
C VAL A 28 -4.97 7.74 2.20
N GLU A 29 -4.50 7.92 3.42
CA GLU A 29 -3.30 8.70 3.71
C GLU A 29 -2.04 7.87 3.44
N LEU A 30 -1.12 8.44 2.66
CA LEU A 30 0.20 7.86 2.41
C LEU A 30 1.26 8.58 3.25
N ALA A 31 2.20 7.83 3.79
CA ALA A 31 3.37 8.34 4.50
C ALA A 31 4.64 7.63 4.02
N ARG A 32 5.80 8.28 4.22
CA ARG A 32 7.09 7.64 3.93
C ARG A 32 7.42 6.62 5.01
N ASN A 33 7.80 5.42 4.59
CA ASN A 33 8.30 4.39 5.47
C ASN A 33 9.81 4.49 5.72
N GLN A 34 10.34 3.57 6.52
CA GLN A 34 11.76 3.55 6.90
C GLN A 34 12.72 3.30 5.72
N TRP A 35 12.21 2.92 4.55
CA TRP A 35 12.99 2.78 3.32
C TRP A 35 12.78 3.96 2.35
N GLY A 36 12.08 5.01 2.77
CA GLY A 36 11.85 6.22 1.98
C GLY A 36 10.73 6.12 0.94
N ALA A 37 10.06 4.97 0.82
CA ALA A 37 8.94 4.76 -0.09
C ALA A 37 7.61 5.23 0.53
N LEU A 38 6.67 5.66 -0.32
CA LEU A 38 5.31 5.99 0.11
C LEU A 38 4.49 4.70 0.26
N GLU A 39 3.78 4.58 1.37
CA GLU A 39 2.81 3.52 1.59
C GLU A 39 1.64 4.02 2.45
N PRO A 40 0.49 3.32 2.46
CA PRO A 40 -0.63 3.68 3.32
C PRO A 40 -0.27 3.61 4.81
N THR A 41 -0.72 4.60 5.59
CA THR A 41 -0.56 4.55 7.05
C THR A 41 -1.40 3.41 7.64
N GLY A 42 -0.98 2.87 8.78
CA GLY A 42 -1.76 1.86 9.49
C GLY A 42 -3.17 2.34 9.82
N ARG A 43 -3.26 3.55 10.38
CA ARG A 43 -4.53 4.20 10.74
C ARG A 43 -5.47 4.36 9.55
N SER A 44 -4.94 4.77 8.40
CA SER A 44 -5.76 4.95 7.20
C SER A 44 -6.27 3.63 6.65
N MET A 45 -5.47 2.57 6.73
CA MET A 45 -5.87 1.24 6.30
C MET A 45 -6.92 0.63 7.22
N ASP A 46 -6.90 0.92 8.52
CA ASP A 46 -7.92 0.47 9.46
C ASP A 46 -9.32 0.98 9.10
N SER A 47 -9.42 2.23 8.60
CA SER A 47 -10.68 2.85 8.16
C SER A 47 -10.99 2.68 6.67
N ALA A 48 -10.10 2.08 5.88
CA ALA A 48 -10.29 1.94 4.44
C ALA A 48 -11.42 0.95 4.10
N PRO A 49 -12.10 1.11 2.94
CA PRO A 49 -13.07 0.14 2.46
C PRO A 49 -12.48 -1.27 2.39
N GLN A 50 -13.30 -2.29 2.65
CA GLN A 50 -12.83 -3.69 2.67
C GLN A 50 -12.10 -4.10 1.38
N ALA A 51 -12.58 -3.65 0.22
CA ALA A 51 -11.93 -3.94 -1.06
C ALA A 51 -10.48 -3.42 -1.13
N ILE A 52 -10.21 -2.24 -0.56
CA ILE A 52 -8.87 -1.64 -0.51
C ILE A 52 -7.95 -2.43 0.42
N ARG A 53 -8.45 -2.79 1.61
CA ARG A 53 -7.69 -3.61 2.58
C ARG A 53 -7.31 -4.98 2.01
N MET A 54 -8.23 -5.61 1.29
CA MET A 54 -8.00 -6.92 0.66
C MET A 54 -7.00 -6.83 -0.50
N ALA A 55 -7.12 -5.82 -1.36
CA ALA A 55 -6.19 -5.59 -2.46
C ALA A 55 -4.77 -5.36 -1.93
N ASP A 56 -4.63 -4.46 -0.94
CA ASP A 56 -3.34 -4.14 -0.33
C ASP A 56 -2.71 -5.36 0.34
N MET A 57 -3.47 -6.14 1.12
CA MET A 57 -2.97 -7.36 1.75
C MET A 57 -2.45 -8.35 0.71
N SER A 58 -3.14 -8.48 -0.42
CA SER A 58 -2.71 -9.35 -1.53
C SER A 58 -1.40 -8.86 -2.14
N CYS A 59 -1.32 -7.58 -2.50
CA CYS A 59 -0.12 -6.97 -3.11
C CYS A 59 1.10 -7.07 -2.18
N ARG A 60 0.91 -6.78 -0.88
CA ARG A 60 1.99 -6.89 0.11
C ARG A 60 2.51 -8.31 0.23
N ARG A 61 1.63 -9.31 0.18
CA ARG A 61 2.01 -10.72 0.26
C ARG A 61 2.78 -11.19 -0.98
N GLU A 62 2.35 -10.77 -2.16
CA GLU A 62 3.04 -11.08 -3.43
C GLU A 62 4.48 -10.57 -3.41
N LEU A 63 4.69 -9.38 -2.83
CA LEU A 63 5.98 -8.70 -2.79
C LEU A 63 6.78 -8.96 -1.51
N SER A 64 6.30 -9.86 -0.65
CA SER A 64 6.94 -10.24 0.61
C SER A 64 7.22 -9.06 1.55
N ILE A 65 6.27 -8.12 1.63
CA ILE A 65 6.30 -6.95 2.54
C ILE A 65 5.14 -6.94 3.54
N GLU A 66 4.36 -8.02 3.62
CA GLU A 66 3.16 -8.11 4.47
C GLU A 66 3.47 -8.03 5.97
N ARG A 67 4.68 -8.41 6.38
CA ARG A 67 5.14 -8.34 7.77
C ARG A 67 5.85 -7.03 8.11
N GLN A 68 6.08 -6.16 7.12
CA GLN A 68 6.73 -4.88 7.38
C GLN A 68 5.75 -3.94 8.08
N PRO A 69 6.22 -3.17 9.08
CA PRO A 69 5.37 -2.22 9.78
C PRO A 69 4.92 -1.13 8.82
N ARG A 70 3.72 -0.62 9.05
CA ARG A 70 3.26 0.62 8.42
C ARG A 70 3.69 1.82 9.24
N PRO A 71 3.93 2.97 8.59
CA PRO A 71 3.94 4.26 9.24
C PRO A 71 2.62 4.58 9.96
#